data_AF-A0A962JS78-F1
#
_entry.id   AF-A0A962JS78-F1
#
_cell.length_a   1.000
_cell.length_b   1.000
_cell.length_c   1.000
_cell.angle_alpha   90.00
_cell.angle_beta   90.00
_cell.angle_gamma   90.00
#
_symmetry.space_group_name_H-M   'P 1'
#
loop_
_entity.id
_entity.type
_entity.pdbx_description
1 polymer ?
#
loop_
_entity_poly.entity_id
_entity_poly.type
_entity_poly.pdbx_seq_one_letter_code
_entity_poly.pdbx_strand_id
1 'polypeptide(L)'
;EMTGGTFTISNGGVFGSLLSTPILNPPQTAILGMHKIQERPMAVEGEVKILPMMYLALSYDHRMIDGREAVQFLVTIKELLEDPARILLQV
;
A
#
# COMPACT_ATOMS: atom_id res chain seq x y z
N GLU A 1 8.72 22.06 -10.73
CA GLU A 1 8.55 20.59 -10.79
C GLU A 1 7.45 20.04 -9.89
N MET A 2 7.17 20.65 -8.72
CA MET A 2 6.24 20.11 -7.71
C MET A 2 4.73 20.32 -7.98
N THR A 3 4.32 20.57 -9.22
CA THR A 3 2.90 20.86 -9.57
C THR A 3 2.29 19.75 -10.41
N GLY A 4 1.01 19.44 -10.19
CA GLY A 4 0.24 18.54 -11.06
C GLY A 4 0.28 17.04 -10.73
N GLY A 5 0.79 16.63 -9.57
CA GLY A 5 0.73 15.22 -9.16
C GLY A 5 -0.71 14.74 -8.95
N THR A 6 -1.02 13.54 -9.42
CA THR A 6 -2.37 12.92 -9.32
C THR A 6 -2.51 11.96 -8.13
N PHE A 7 -1.39 11.46 -7.62
CA PHE A 7 -1.33 10.51 -6.50
C PHE A 7 -0.03 10.72 -5.73
N THR A 8 -0.02 10.41 -4.43
CA THR A 8 1.18 10.50 -3.58
C THR A 8 1.53 9.14 -3.01
N ILE A 9 2.81 8.82 -2.98
CA ILE A 9 3.37 7.70 -2.22
C ILE A 9 4.29 8.30 -1.16
N SER A 10 4.10 7.88 0.10
CA SER A 10 4.94 8.29 1.23
C SER A 10 5.54 7.07 1.90
N ASN A 11 6.83 7.11 2.22
CA ASN A 11 7.53 6.01 2.87
C ASN A 11 8.00 6.39 4.27
N GLY A 12 7.12 6.16 5.26
CA GLY A 12 7.45 6.31 6.68
C GLY A 12 8.30 5.15 7.23
N GLY A 13 8.45 4.06 6.47
CA GLY A 13 9.26 2.91 6.83
C GLY A 13 10.75 3.23 7.03
N VAL A 14 11.24 4.29 6.38
CA VAL A 14 12.60 4.83 6.58
C VAL A 14 12.85 5.22 8.04
N PHE A 15 11.81 5.64 8.76
CA PHE A 15 11.87 6.02 10.18
C PHE A 15 11.44 4.88 11.13
N GLY A 16 11.20 3.69 10.60
CA GLY A 16 10.76 2.54 11.39
C GLY A 16 9.28 2.51 11.72
N SER A 17 8.44 3.34 11.08
CA SER A 17 6.99 3.32 11.26
C SER A 17 6.41 1.95 10.87
N LEU A 18 5.63 1.34 11.76
CA LEU A 18 4.97 0.05 11.51
C LEU A 18 3.69 0.22 10.69
N LEU A 19 2.87 1.20 11.04
CA LEU A 19 1.60 1.54 10.42
C LEU A 19 1.23 2.98 10.81
N SER A 20 0.64 3.72 9.90
CA SER A 20 0.17 5.08 10.11
C SER A 20 -1.01 5.41 9.21
N THR A 21 -1.70 6.52 9.49
CA THR A 21 -2.76 7.07 8.64
C THR A 21 -2.21 8.26 7.85
N PRO A 22 -1.73 8.07 6.60
CA PRO A 22 -1.18 9.16 5.82
C PRO A 22 -2.23 10.23 5.54
N ILE A 23 -1.81 11.50 5.46
CA ILE A 23 -2.71 12.62 5.17
C ILE A 23 -2.68 12.91 3.67
N LEU A 24 -3.87 13.12 3.09
CA LEU A 24 -4.02 13.50 1.67
C LEU A 24 -3.21 14.76 1.35
N ASN A 25 -2.69 14.83 0.13
CA ASN A 25 -2.02 16.02 -0.41
C ASN A 25 -2.95 16.72 -1.42
N PRO A 26 -3.77 17.71 -1.00
CA PRO A 26 -4.74 18.34 -1.90
C PRO A 26 -4.05 18.95 -3.13
N PRO A 27 -4.65 18.86 -4.32
CA PRO A 27 -6.03 18.43 -4.61
C PRO A 27 -6.19 16.92 -4.87
N GLN A 28 -5.22 16.07 -4.50
CA GLN A 28 -5.29 14.63 -4.76
C GLN A 28 -6.34 13.93 -3.89
N THR A 29 -6.88 12.81 -4.41
CA THR A 29 -7.98 12.06 -3.78
C THR A 29 -7.51 10.85 -2.99
N ALA A 30 -6.24 10.44 -3.10
CA ALA A 30 -5.68 9.32 -2.36
C ALA A 30 -4.16 9.43 -2.15
N ILE A 31 -3.66 8.76 -1.11
CA ILE A 31 -2.25 8.63 -0.78
C ILE A 31 -1.93 7.23 -0.26
N LEU A 32 -0.86 6.62 -0.77
CA LEU A 32 -0.33 5.34 -0.30
C LEU A 32 0.80 5.56 0.72
N GLY A 33 0.64 5.00 1.91
CA GLY A 33 1.65 4.93 2.95
C GLY A 33 2.37 3.58 2.96
N MET A 34 3.68 3.61 2.69
CA MET A 34 4.60 2.49 2.89
C MET A 34 5.23 2.55 4.29
N HIS A 35 5.49 1.39 4.85
CA HIS A 35 5.96 1.22 6.23
C HIS A 35 7.20 0.31 6.28
N LYS A 36 7.74 0.12 7.48
CA LYS A 36 8.91 -0.72 7.68
C LYS A 36 8.62 -2.16 7.26
N ILE A 37 9.54 -2.75 6.49
CA ILE A 37 9.59 -4.20 6.27
C ILE A 37 10.20 -4.84 7.51
N GLN A 38 9.52 -5.84 8.08
CA GLN A 38 10.01 -6.59 9.23
C GLN A 38 9.59 -8.05 9.17
N GLU A 39 10.43 -8.91 9.74
CA GLU A 39 10.16 -10.34 9.85
C GLU A 39 8.94 -10.60 10.74
N ARG A 40 7.97 -11.36 10.21
CA ARG A 40 6.75 -11.74 10.94
C ARG A 40 6.41 -13.21 10.69
N PRO A 41 5.92 -13.94 11.71
CA PRO A 41 5.37 -15.27 11.51
C PRO A 41 4.05 -15.18 10.74
N MET A 42 3.97 -15.87 9.61
CA MET A 42 2.82 -15.93 8.72
C MET A 42 2.42 -17.38 8.49
N ALA A 43 1.12 -17.63 8.35
CA ALA A 43 0.62 -18.93 7.92
C ALA A 43 0.75 -19.05 6.39
N VAL A 44 1.55 -20.01 5.93
CA VAL A 44 1.76 -20.32 4.51
C VAL A 44 1.52 -21.81 4.33
N GLU A 45 0.48 -22.17 3.58
CA GLU A 45 0.13 -23.57 3.30
C GLU A 45 -0.06 -24.43 4.56
N GLY A 46 -0.57 -23.82 5.64
CA GLY A 46 -0.81 -24.50 6.93
C GLY A 46 0.39 -24.54 7.88
N GLU A 47 1.55 -24.02 7.46
CA GLU A 47 2.76 -23.93 8.29
C GLU A 47 3.04 -22.48 8.72
N VAL A 48 3.70 -22.31 9.87
CA VAL A 48 4.20 -21.00 10.30
C VAL A 48 5.57 -20.77 9.65
N LYS A 49 5.66 -19.80 8.74
CA LYS A 49 6.90 -19.36 8.11
C LYS A 49 7.17 -17.90 8.47
N ILE A 50 8.41 -17.57 8.76
CA ILE A 50 8.82 -16.17 8.98
C ILE A 50 9.02 -15.54 7.61
N LEU A 51 8.33 -14.42 7.35
CA LEU A 51 8.42 -13.68 6.09
C LEU A 51 8.71 -12.19 6.34
N PRO A 52 9.40 -11.52 5.40
CA PRO A 52 9.54 -10.07 5.42
C PRO A 52 8.21 -9.41 5.03
N MET A 53 7.50 -8.86 6.01
CA MET A 53 6.16 -8.29 5.83
C MET A 53 6.17 -6.78 6.02
N MET A 54 5.32 -6.08 5.26
CA MET A 54 5.08 -4.65 5.37
C MET A 54 3.57 -4.38 5.45
N TYR A 55 3.17 -3.41 6.27
CA TYR A 55 1.81 -2.87 6.19
C TYR A 55 1.73 -1.77 5.13
N LEU A 56 0.65 -1.77 4.36
CA LEU A 56 0.29 -0.68 3.47
C LEU A 56 -0.94 0.04 4.04
N ALA A 57 -0.95 1.37 3.95
CA ALA A 57 -2.11 2.18 4.31
C ALA A 57 -2.54 3.01 3.11
N LEU A 58 -3.84 3.02 2.81
CA LEU A 58 -4.42 3.90 1.82
C LEU A 58 -5.38 4.85 2.52
N SER A 59 -5.06 6.14 2.53
CA SER A 59 -6.02 7.18 2.90
C SER A 59 -6.61 7.75 1.61
N TYR A 60 -7.92 7.93 1.60
CA TYR A 60 -8.66 8.37 0.43
C TYR A 60 -9.81 9.29 0.81
N ASP A 61 -10.19 10.18 -0.11
CA ASP A 61 -11.33 11.06 0.04
C ASP A 61 -12.63 10.28 -0.26
N HIS A 62 -13.34 9.90 0.79
CA HIS A 62 -14.61 9.18 0.71
C HIS A 62 -15.72 9.90 -0.06
N ARG A 63 -15.58 11.21 -0.31
CA ARG A 63 -16.53 11.95 -1.16
C ARG A 63 -16.39 11.58 -2.64
N MET A 64 -15.22 11.05 -3.01
CA MET A 64 -14.85 10.75 -4.40
C MET A 64 -14.66 9.25 -4.65
N ILE A 65 -14.19 8.51 -3.65
CA ILE A 65 -13.84 7.08 -3.78
C ILE A 65 -14.66 6.27 -2.79
N ASP A 66 -15.35 5.24 -3.28
CA ASP A 66 -16.08 4.31 -2.43
C ASP A 66 -15.14 3.30 -1.74
N GLY A 67 -15.58 2.77 -0.59
CA GLY A 67 -14.80 1.80 0.18
C GLY A 67 -14.43 0.54 -0.62
N ARG A 68 -15.31 0.08 -1.52
CA ARG A 68 -15.00 -1.07 -2.39
C ARG A 68 -13.81 -0.79 -3.31
N GLU A 69 -13.79 0.37 -3.94
CA GLU A 69 -12.75 0.75 -4.90
C GLU A 69 -11.40 0.94 -4.21
N ALA A 70 -11.41 1.60 -3.04
CA ALA A 70 -10.21 1.78 -2.22
C ALA A 70 -9.61 0.43 -1.78
N VAL A 71 -10.44 -0.51 -1.33
CA VAL A 71 -9.99 -1.85 -0.93
C VAL A 71 -9.45 -2.62 -2.13
N GLN A 72 -10.16 -2.63 -3.26
CA GLN A 72 -9.71 -3.33 -4.47
C GLN A 72 -8.38 -2.76 -4.97
N PHE A 73 -8.23 -1.43 -5.01
CA PHE A 73 -6.97 -0.78 -5.39
C PHE A 73 -5.80 -1.23 -4.50
N LEU A 74 -6.00 -1.26 -3.18
CA LEU A 74 -4.95 -1.67 -2.24
C LEU A 74 -4.62 -3.17 -2.37
N VAL A 75 -5.63 -4.02 -2.63
CA VAL A 75 -5.43 -5.45 -2.92
C VAL A 75 -4.65 -5.63 -4.22
N THR A 76 -4.97 -4.89 -5.29
CA THR A 76 -4.19 -4.93 -6.53
C THR A 76 -2.73 -4.57 -6.30
N ILE A 77 -2.44 -3.50 -5.55
CA ILE A 77 -1.05 -3.15 -5.21
C ILE A 77 -0.37 -4.28 -4.45
N LYS A 78 -1.05 -4.87 -3.45
CA LYS A 78 -0.51 -6.01 -2.70
C LYS A 78 -0.14 -7.16 -3.63
N GLU A 79 -1.06 -7.59 -4.50
CA GLU A 79 -0.85 -8.72 -5.40
C GLU A 79 0.30 -8.49 -6.40
N LEU A 80 0.39 -7.28 -6.96
CA LEU A 80 1.48 -6.92 -7.87
C LEU A 80 2.85 -6.84 -7.18
N LEU A 81 2.88 -6.53 -5.88
CA LEU A 81 4.12 -6.53 -5.09
C LEU A 81 4.53 -7.94 -4.63
N GLU A 82 3.56 -8.79 -4.29
CA GLU A 82 3.82 -10.18 -3.88
C GLU A 82 4.21 -11.06 -5.08
N ASP A 83 3.72 -10.75 -6.29
CA ASP A 83 4.09 -11.41 -7.54
C ASP A 83 4.26 -10.41 -8.69
N PRO A 84 5.46 -9.80 -8.85
CA PRO A 84 5.71 -8.82 -9.90
C PRO A 84 5.57 -9.33 -11.34
N ALA A 85 5.55 -10.65 -11.57
CA ALA A 85 5.35 -11.21 -12.90
C ALA A 85 3.97 -10.84 -13.47
N ARG A 86 2.97 -10.62 -12.59
CA ARG A 86 1.63 -10.13 -12.94
C ARG A 86 1.64 -8.81 -13.70
N ILE A 87 2.58 -7.91 -13.37
CA ILE A 87 2.75 -6.63 -14.08
C ILE A 87 3.12 -6.88 -15.55
N LEU A 88 4.01 -7.84 -15.82
CA LEU A 88 4.45 -8.17 -17.18
C LEU A 88 3.36 -8.88 -17.97
N LEU A 89 2.58 -9.72 -17.29
CA LEU A 89 1.50 -10.51 -17.89
C LEU A 89 0.19 -9.71 -18.05
N GLN A 90 0.10 -8.50 -17.48
CA GLN A 90 -1.10 -7.66 -17.44
C GLN A 90 -2.33 -8.38 -16.86
N VAL A 91 -2.11 -9.18 -15.82
CA VAL A 91 -3.14 -9.97 -15.11
C VAL A 91 -3.16 -9.67 -13.62
#